data_AF-A0A177WIM0-F1
#
_entry.id   AF-A0A177WIM0-F1
#
_cell.length_a   1.000
_cell.length_b   1.000
_cell.length_c   1.000
_cell.angle_alpha   90.00
_cell.angle_beta   90.00
_cell.angle_gamma   90.00
#
_symmetry.space_group_name_H-M   'P 1'
#
loop_
_entity.id
_entity.type
_entity.pdbx_description
1 polymer ?
#
loop_
_entity_poly.entity_id
_entity_poly.type
_entity_poly.pdbx_seq_one_letter_code
_entity_poly.pdbx_strand_id
1 'polypeptide(L)'
;MHFPEFLQSHQLQLDSIPKHLWKSIHRKLCWDSEPSELELLKSDPDRHQVTLESSTSILDPDGQVFVLDHIFTFSDGDLRESLDTAPKSDVDAMALVLSRRGMDVATTSKLASAIWTIADAYTISVTKEQGKVTQQFMWYVPGEKILNMAHSDTPNMNCCLFFDMYGMRPINLIWPNRIIKSGEPLTRDYLQSCKNKKERQSLAFAWFHLSEPPASSLSEKIKASTQQVDAKSDNLALDVKALQIDSKTKTVDYTRKILPKKEKYLVYSPDIAKHLFKDSLRGSKFELTTSTADADIFWTAEKHHYNSLGHHQFYNNFPNQGTLVVKDRLQACIYKHWGLLGSEKWYPRSFNLNWEVDEFVSMFLACQSQNSKNNVWIVKPWNGTRSQGIIVSRDLPEILKQLATGPKLVAKYIHPPALLEGKTKFDLRVLVIIESVSPLKLYTVPTAIYSRESNVPYDIHLEQLDSFTHHFTVMGYRQLDVVKSPLPELKTRIEACSAKPISFDKDILPRILQVIRNGVEAAVNGDGLESLGADVKVKSMYGADVILDADLNPWLLEFSEVPDTGRVIETWPTLYGDLLNSLFVADQMSEKFVAF
;
A
#
# COMPACT_ATOMS: atom_id res chain seq x y z
N MET A 1 -33.13 -24.24 4.22
CA MET A 1 -32.57 -24.01 5.58
C MET A 1 -33.64 -23.40 6.47
N HIS A 2 -33.67 -23.68 7.78
CA HIS A 2 -34.64 -23.08 8.69
C HIS A 2 -34.24 -21.64 9.08
N PHE A 3 -35.22 -20.79 9.38
CA PHE A 3 -34.99 -19.38 9.70
C PHE A 3 -33.96 -19.13 10.83
N PRO A 4 -33.91 -19.91 11.93
CA PRO A 4 -32.90 -19.72 12.97
C PRO A 4 -31.45 -19.91 12.48
N GLU A 5 -31.22 -20.89 11.61
CA GLU A 5 -29.89 -21.16 11.04
C GLU A 5 -29.47 -20.03 10.08
N PHE A 6 -30.42 -19.46 9.35
CA PHE A 6 -30.21 -18.25 8.53
C PHE A 6 -29.75 -17.07 9.38
N LEU A 7 -30.43 -16.81 10.51
CA LEU A 7 -30.04 -15.74 11.42
C LEU A 7 -28.64 -15.94 11.98
N GLN A 8 -28.28 -17.17 12.34
CA GLN A 8 -26.96 -17.49 12.88
C GLN A 8 -25.86 -17.29 11.83
N SER A 9 -26.07 -17.78 10.61
CA SER A 9 -25.08 -17.68 9.52
C SER A 9 -24.90 -16.25 9.02
N HIS A 10 -25.95 -15.42 9.02
CA HIS A 10 -25.92 -14.08 8.43
C HIS A 10 -25.91 -12.93 9.45
N GLN A 11 -25.73 -13.21 10.74
CA GLN A 11 -25.87 -12.24 11.83
C GLN A 11 -25.18 -10.90 11.55
N LEU A 12 -23.89 -10.93 11.19
CA LEU A 12 -23.09 -9.72 10.93
C LEU A 12 -23.62 -8.88 9.75
N GLN A 13 -24.23 -9.52 8.76
CA GLN A 13 -24.76 -8.83 7.58
C GLN A 13 -26.17 -8.28 7.82
N LEU A 14 -26.94 -8.91 8.72
CA LEU A 14 -28.31 -8.53 9.04
C LEU A 14 -28.40 -7.31 9.97
N ASP A 15 -27.34 -6.98 10.70
CA ASP A 15 -27.33 -5.85 11.65
C ASP A 15 -27.61 -4.49 11.00
N SER A 16 -27.26 -4.33 9.71
CA SER A 16 -27.54 -3.12 8.92
C SER A 16 -28.92 -3.11 8.26
N ILE A 17 -29.71 -4.18 8.40
CA ILE A 17 -30.97 -4.41 7.69
C ILE A 17 -32.15 -4.39 8.69
N PRO A 18 -33.26 -3.70 8.39
CA PRO A 18 -34.45 -3.72 9.25
C PRO A 18 -34.98 -5.12 9.55
N LYS A 19 -35.25 -5.40 10.84
CA LYS A 19 -35.64 -6.74 11.34
C LYS A 19 -36.88 -7.32 10.67
N HIS A 20 -37.84 -6.48 10.28
CA HIS A 20 -39.07 -6.93 9.63
C HIS A 20 -38.82 -7.54 8.24
N LEU A 21 -37.71 -7.17 7.58
CA LEU A 21 -37.33 -7.69 6.26
C LEU A 21 -36.64 -9.07 6.32
N TRP A 22 -36.11 -9.48 7.47
CA TRP A 22 -35.27 -10.67 7.60
C TRP A 22 -35.97 -11.96 7.15
N LYS A 23 -37.26 -12.14 7.49
CA LYS A 23 -38.06 -13.29 7.04
C LYS A 23 -38.33 -13.26 5.53
N SER A 24 -38.45 -12.07 4.95
CA SER A 24 -38.65 -11.91 3.51
C SER A 24 -37.37 -12.29 2.75
N ILE A 25 -36.22 -11.80 3.22
CA ILE A 25 -34.89 -12.15 2.68
C ILE A 25 -34.67 -13.66 2.77
N HIS A 26 -34.86 -14.26 3.96
CA HIS A 26 -34.73 -15.71 4.14
C HIS A 26 -35.58 -16.51 3.17
N ARG A 27 -36.85 -16.10 2.98
CA ARG A 27 -37.75 -16.76 2.03
C ARG A 27 -37.20 -16.71 0.61
N LYS A 28 -36.76 -15.53 0.16
CA LYS A 28 -36.27 -15.31 -1.21
C LYS A 28 -34.99 -16.08 -1.51
N LEU A 29 -34.10 -16.23 -0.52
CA LEU A 29 -32.85 -16.98 -0.70
C LEU A 29 -33.06 -18.51 -0.63
N CYS A 30 -34.05 -19.00 0.13
CA CYS A 30 -34.26 -20.44 0.31
C CYS A 30 -35.17 -21.09 -0.74
N TRP A 31 -36.10 -20.33 -1.32
CA TRP A 31 -37.13 -20.85 -2.23
C TRP A 31 -37.12 -20.13 -3.57
N ASP A 32 -35.93 -19.99 -4.14
CA ASP A 32 -35.61 -19.40 -5.45
C ASP A 32 -36.83 -19.18 -6.35
N SER A 33 -37.03 -17.92 -6.78
CA SER A 33 -38.05 -17.42 -7.72
C SER A 33 -39.41 -16.93 -7.15
N GLU A 34 -39.50 -15.62 -6.88
CA GLU A 34 -40.62 -14.85 -7.42
C GLU A 34 -40.08 -13.91 -8.51
N PRO A 35 -39.93 -14.40 -9.76
CA PRO A 35 -39.52 -13.56 -10.90
C PRO A 35 -40.49 -12.38 -11.09
N SER A 36 -41.75 -12.57 -10.67
CA SER A 36 -42.83 -11.58 -10.59
C SER A 36 -42.45 -10.30 -9.85
N GLU A 37 -41.61 -10.36 -8.81
CA GLU A 37 -41.22 -9.14 -8.09
C GLU A 37 -40.15 -8.35 -8.85
N LEU A 38 -39.22 -9.03 -9.52
CA LEU A 38 -38.25 -8.35 -10.38
C LEU A 38 -38.95 -7.70 -11.57
N GLU A 39 -40.04 -8.29 -12.07
CA GLU A 39 -40.91 -7.67 -13.07
C GLU A 39 -41.52 -6.36 -12.56
N LEU A 40 -41.61 -6.10 -11.25
CA LEU A 40 -42.06 -4.80 -10.72
C LEU A 40 -41.04 -3.68 -10.97
N LEU A 41 -39.80 -4.00 -11.35
CA LEU A 41 -38.74 -3.05 -11.61
C LEU A 41 -38.46 -2.96 -13.11
N LYS A 42 -38.77 -1.81 -13.69
CA LYS A 42 -38.49 -1.47 -15.08
C LYS A 42 -37.18 -0.68 -15.16
N SER A 43 -36.25 -1.14 -15.99
CA SER A 43 -35.09 -0.33 -16.37
C SER A 43 -35.39 0.44 -17.64
N ASP A 44 -35.08 1.73 -17.64
CA ASP A 44 -34.90 2.55 -18.83
C ASP A 44 -33.38 2.79 -18.97
N PRO A 45 -32.68 1.92 -19.73
CA PRO A 45 -31.23 1.98 -19.80
C PRO A 45 -30.70 3.20 -20.56
N ASP A 46 -31.51 3.78 -21.46
CA ASP A 46 -31.13 4.98 -22.21
C ASP A 46 -31.12 6.21 -21.30
N ARG A 47 -31.97 6.19 -20.26
CA ARG A 47 -32.01 7.24 -19.22
C ARG A 47 -31.20 6.90 -17.98
N HIS A 48 -30.53 5.74 -17.92
CA HIS A 48 -29.87 5.23 -16.72
C HIS A 48 -30.79 5.32 -15.50
N GLN A 49 -32.02 4.83 -15.65
CA GLN A 49 -33.07 4.96 -14.67
C GLN A 49 -33.73 3.60 -14.41
N VAL A 50 -34.11 3.37 -13.16
CA VAL A 50 -35.03 2.29 -12.79
C VAL A 50 -36.30 2.91 -12.22
N THR A 51 -37.48 2.42 -12.60
CA THR A 51 -38.78 2.81 -12.04
C THR A 51 -39.59 1.58 -11.66
N LEU A 52 -40.71 1.79 -10.97
CA LEU A 52 -41.72 0.75 -10.85
C LEU A 52 -42.40 0.49 -12.20
N GLU A 53 -42.80 -0.75 -12.44
CA GLU A 53 -43.68 -1.09 -13.56
C GLU A 53 -45.05 -0.44 -13.42
N SER A 54 -45.68 -0.19 -14.57
CA SER A 54 -46.99 0.48 -14.63
C SER A 54 -48.12 -0.28 -13.92
N SER A 55 -47.99 -1.61 -13.78
CA SER A 55 -48.92 -2.47 -13.03
C SER A 55 -48.83 -2.29 -11.51
N THR A 56 -47.75 -1.68 -11.00
CA THR A 56 -47.50 -1.47 -9.57
C THR A 56 -47.71 0.00 -9.22
N SER A 57 -48.73 0.29 -8.40
CA SER A 57 -49.09 1.67 -8.08
C SER A 57 -48.11 2.32 -7.09
N ILE A 58 -47.65 1.53 -6.09
CA ILE A 58 -46.88 1.99 -4.94
C ILE A 58 -45.90 0.89 -4.49
N LEU A 59 -44.72 1.30 -4.01
CA LEU A 59 -43.76 0.48 -3.29
C LEU A 59 -43.67 0.93 -1.82
N ASP A 60 -43.80 -0.01 -0.88
CA ASP A 60 -43.94 0.27 0.56
C ASP A 60 -42.69 -0.18 1.37
N PRO A 61 -42.17 0.66 2.29
CA PRO A 61 -41.03 0.35 3.18
C PRO A 61 -41.24 -0.85 4.13
N ASP A 62 -42.48 -1.20 4.48
CA ASP A 62 -42.77 -2.16 5.54
C ASP A 62 -42.89 -3.61 5.05
N GLY A 63 -42.71 -3.89 3.75
CA GLY A 63 -42.92 -5.25 3.21
C GLY A 63 -42.05 -5.71 2.04
N GLN A 64 -41.39 -4.81 1.31
CA GLN A 64 -40.77 -5.15 0.02
C GLN A 64 -39.25 -5.01 0.06
N VAL A 65 -38.56 -6.13 -0.18
CA VAL A 65 -37.10 -6.19 -0.34
C VAL A 65 -36.79 -6.99 -1.61
N PHE A 66 -35.97 -6.46 -2.50
CA PHE A 66 -35.60 -7.15 -3.72
C PHE A 66 -34.21 -7.75 -3.57
N VAL A 67 -34.04 -8.96 -4.09
CA VAL A 67 -32.74 -9.64 -4.22
C VAL A 67 -32.30 -9.47 -5.66
N LEU A 68 -31.19 -8.77 -5.86
CA LEU A 68 -30.61 -8.54 -7.19
C LEU A 68 -29.26 -9.23 -7.28
N ASP A 69 -29.10 -10.08 -8.29
CA ASP A 69 -27.84 -10.79 -8.54
C ASP A 69 -26.74 -9.84 -9.07
N HIS A 70 -25.52 -10.36 -9.05
CA HIS A 70 -24.35 -9.74 -9.67
C HIS A 70 -24.13 -10.32 -11.07
N ILE A 71 -23.37 -9.59 -11.91
CA ILE A 71 -22.98 -10.02 -13.26
C ILE A 71 -21.72 -10.87 -13.21
N PHE A 72 -20.71 -10.41 -12.47
CA PHE A 72 -19.37 -10.97 -12.55
C PHE A 72 -18.59 -10.78 -11.25
N THR A 73 -17.67 -11.68 -10.92
CA THR A 73 -16.81 -11.64 -9.74
C THR A 73 -15.37 -11.94 -10.13
N PHE A 74 -14.40 -11.25 -9.54
CA PHE A 74 -12.97 -11.49 -9.78
C PHE A 74 -12.12 -11.21 -8.53
N SER A 75 -10.94 -11.83 -8.47
CA SER A 75 -9.97 -11.62 -7.40
C SER A 75 -9.14 -10.35 -7.64
N ASP A 76 -8.56 -9.81 -6.56
CA ASP A 76 -7.65 -8.66 -6.66
C ASP A 76 -6.42 -8.98 -7.51
N GLY A 77 -6.17 -8.19 -8.56
CA GLY A 77 -5.05 -8.37 -9.48
C GLY A 77 -5.28 -9.33 -10.66
N ASP A 78 -6.43 -10.01 -10.73
CA ASP A 78 -6.70 -11.06 -11.73
C ASP A 78 -7.79 -10.67 -12.75
N LEU A 79 -8.16 -9.38 -12.83
CA LEU A 79 -9.29 -8.93 -13.66
C LEU A 79 -9.18 -9.37 -15.12
N ARG A 80 -8.04 -9.19 -15.78
CA ARG A 80 -7.88 -9.57 -17.19
C ARG A 80 -8.01 -11.08 -17.41
N GLU A 81 -7.30 -11.87 -16.61
CA GLU A 81 -7.37 -13.33 -16.68
C GLU A 81 -8.79 -13.84 -16.39
N SER A 82 -9.47 -13.20 -15.44
CA SER A 82 -10.87 -13.49 -15.12
C SER A 82 -11.78 -13.14 -16.31
N LEU A 83 -11.55 -12.02 -17.01
CA LEU A 83 -12.32 -11.65 -18.20
C LEU A 83 -12.09 -12.59 -19.39
N ASP A 84 -10.86 -13.06 -19.59
CA ASP A 84 -10.53 -13.99 -20.67
C ASP A 84 -11.22 -15.36 -20.50
N THR A 85 -11.56 -15.72 -19.26
CA THR A 85 -12.25 -16.97 -18.90
C THR A 85 -13.73 -16.78 -18.54
N ALA A 86 -14.22 -15.54 -18.55
CA ALA A 86 -15.60 -15.21 -18.18
C ALA A 86 -16.61 -15.76 -19.20
N PRO A 87 -17.83 -16.15 -18.76
CA PRO A 87 -18.92 -16.45 -19.67
C PRO A 87 -19.20 -15.26 -20.59
N LYS A 88 -19.40 -15.54 -21.88
CA LYS A 88 -19.67 -14.50 -22.88
C LYS A 88 -20.88 -13.64 -22.52
N SER A 89 -21.91 -14.23 -21.91
CA SER A 89 -23.09 -13.51 -21.41
C SER A 89 -22.75 -12.39 -20.45
N ASP A 90 -21.78 -12.63 -19.56
CA ASP A 90 -21.42 -11.71 -18.49
C ASP A 90 -20.58 -10.57 -19.07
N VAL A 91 -19.65 -10.90 -19.97
CA VAL A 91 -18.88 -9.93 -20.76
C VAL A 91 -19.80 -9.04 -21.58
N ASP A 92 -20.77 -9.62 -22.30
CA ASP A 92 -21.73 -8.87 -23.11
C ASP A 92 -22.61 -7.97 -22.24
N ALA A 93 -23.05 -8.43 -21.06
CA ALA A 93 -23.83 -7.65 -20.10
C ALA A 93 -23.04 -6.46 -19.54
N MET A 94 -21.79 -6.67 -19.11
CA MET A 94 -20.91 -5.59 -18.65
C MET A 94 -20.63 -4.57 -19.76
N ALA A 95 -20.29 -5.06 -20.96
CA ALA A 95 -20.02 -4.21 -22.12
C ALA A 95 -21.23 -3.37 -22.52
N LEU A 96 -22.44 -3.93 -22.46
CA LEU A 96 -23.68 -3.20 -22.74
C LEU A 96 -23.91 -2.05 -21.76
N VAL A 97 -23.79 -2.29 -20.46
CA VAL A 97 -23.96 -1.26 -19.43
C VAL A 97 -22.94 -0.13 -19.61
N LEU A 98 -21.67 -0.48 -19.84
CA LEU A 98 -20.59 0.48 -20.00
C LEU A 98 -20.71 1.28 -21.30
N SER A 99 -21.09 0.63 -22.42
CA SER A 99 -21.31 1.31 -23.70
C SER A 99 -22.42 2.35 -23.61
N ARG A 100 -23.51 2.05 -22.88
CA ARG A 100 -24.60 3.01 -22.63
C ARG A 100 -24.17 4.22 -21.79
N ARG A 101 -23.11 4.07 -20.99
CA ARG A 101 -22.46 5.18 -20.26
C ARG A 101 -21.46 5.95 -21.13
N GLY A 102 -21.38 5.64 -22.42
CA GLY A 102 -20.47 6.30 -23.37
C GLY A 102 -19.02 5.82 -23.29
N MET A 103 -18.77 4.68 -22.62
CA MET A 103 -17.43 4.12 -22.50
C MET A 103 -17.09 3.25 -23.71
N ASP A 104 -15.86 3.37 -24.18
CA ASP A 104 -15.32 2.47 -25.20
C ASP A 104 -14.89 1.16 -24.55
N VAL A 105 -15.50 0.05 -24.98
CA VAL A 105 -15.24 -1.31 -24.47
C VAL A 105 -14.87 -2.28 -25.60
N ALA A 106 -14.38 -1.75 -26.73
CA ALA A 106 -14.12 -2.53 -27.94
C ALA A 106 -13.01 -3.60 -27.79
N THR A 107 -12.20 -3.53 -26.75
CA THR A 107 -11.14 -4.50 -26.46
C THR A 107 -11.16 -4.89 -24.98
N THR A 108 -10.66 -6.09 -24.64
CA THR A 108 -10.57 -6.55 -23.24
C THR A 108 -9.85 -5.55 -22.35
N SER A 109 -8.80 -4.90 -22.84
CA SER A 109 -8.06 -3.86 -22.10
C SER A 109 -8.95 -2.65 -21.76
N LYS A 110 -9.76 -2.20 -22.72
CA LYS A 110 -10.67 -1.08 -22.52
C LYS A 110 -11.83 -1.45 -21.61
N LEU A 111 -12.38 -2.66 -21.78
CA LEU A 111 -13.39 -3.21 -20.88
C LEU A 111 -12.87 -3.32 -19.44
N ALA A 112 -11.66 -3.83 -19.23
CA ALA A 112 -11.05 -3.97 -17.90
C ALA A 112 -10.90 -2.62 -17.19
N SER A 113 -10.44 -1.58 -17.90
CA SER A 113 -10.40 -0.21 -17.36
C SER A 113 -11.82 0.31 -17.05
N ALA A 114 -12.77 0.13 -17.97
CA ALA A 114 -14.12 0.61 -17.80
C ALA A 114 -14.88 -0.07 -16.63
N ILE A 115 -14.61 -1.35 -16.36
CA ILE A 115 -15.21 -2.11 -15.24
C ILE A 115 -14.96 -1.42 -13.90
N TRP A 116 -13.82 -0.75 -13.72
CA TRP A 116 -13.55 -0.01 -12.48
C TRP A 116 -14.50 1.15 -12.24
N THR A 117 -15.35 1.56 -13.18
CA THR A 117 -16.42 2.54 -12.91
C THR A 117 -17.71 1.91 -12.37
N ILE A 118 -17.87 0.60 -12.48
CA ILE A 118 -19.08 -0.14 -12.06
C ILE A 118 -18.83 -1.23 -11.02
N ALA A 119 -17.58 -1.66 -10.82
CA ALA A 119 -17.23 -2.69 -9.85
C ALA A 119 -17.39 -2.22 -8.40
N ASP A 120 -17.67 -3.13 -7.49
CA ASP A 120 -17.73 -2.91 -6.06
C ASP A 120 -17.00 -4.07 -5.36
N ALA A 121 -16.80 -4.01 -4.04
CA ALA A 121 -15.98 -4.96 -3.31
C ALA A 121 -16.75 -5.70 -2.22
N TYR A 122 -16.32 -6.94 -1.95
CA TYR A 122 -16.76 -7.71 -0.80
C TYR A 122 -15.61 -8.53 -0.21
N THR A 123 -15.80 -9.05 1.00
CA THR A 123 -14.82 -9.89 1.67
C THR A 123 -15.41 -11.23 2.04
N ILE A 124 -14.65 -12.30 1.81
CA ILE A 124 -14.98 -13.64 2.29
C ILE A 124 -13.93 -14.12 3.29
N SER A 125 -14.35 -14.91 4.27
CA SER A 125 -13.43 -15.54 5.22
C SER A 125 -13.06 -16.92 4.70
N VAL A 126 -11.77 -17.13 4.41
CA VAL A 126 -11.23 -18.39 3.90
C VAL A 126 -10.37 -19.03 4.99
N THR A 127 -10.62 -20.30 5.27
CA THR A 127 -9.79 -21.09 6.19
C THR A 127 -8.61 -21.68 5.42
N LYS A 128 -7.39 -21.27 5.77
CA LYS A 128 -6.17 -21.83 5.18
C LYS A 128 -5.83 -23.19 5.80
N GLU A 129 -4.95 -23.95 5.14
CA GLU A 129 -4.28 -25.09 5.75
C GLU A 129 -3.69 -24.67 7.11
N GLN A 130 -3.92 -25.47 8.16
CA GLN A 130 -3.68 -25.16 9.59
C GLN A 130 -4.80 -24.43 10.35
N GLY A 131 -5.98 -24.23 9.75
CA GLY A 131 -7.16 -23.71 10.46
C GLY A 131 -7.13 -22.20 10.72
N LYS A 132 -6.13 -21.49 10.16
CA LYS A 132 -6.07 -20.02 10.24
C LYS A 132 -7.09 -19.41 9.28
N VAL A 133 -8.07 -18.71 9.83
CA VAL A 133 -9.03 -17.92 9.05
C VAL A 133 -8.36 -16.64 8.56
N THR A 134 -8.43 -16.38 7.26
CA THR A 134 -7.97 -15.14 6.63
C THR A 134 -9.08 -14.53 5.80
N GLN A 135 -9.19 -13.20 5.82
CA GLN A 135 -10.09 -12.50 4.91
C GLN A 135 -9.45 -12.40 3.52
N GLN A 136 -10.23 -12.72 2.50
CA GLN A 136 -9.90 -12.51 1.10
C GLN A 136 -10.83 -11.44 0.54
N PHE A 137 -10.24 -10.45 -0.12
CA PHE A 137 -10.97 -9.40 -0.84
C PHE A 137 -11.32 -9.89 -2.24
N MET A 138 -12.56 -9.61 -2.64
CA MET A 138 -13.10 -9.93 -3.95
C MET A 138 -13.75 -8.69 -4.54
N TRP A 139 -13.69 -8.57 -5.85
CA TRP A 139 -14.41 -7.56 -6.61
C TRP A 139 -15.61 -8.21 -7.29
N TYR A 140 -16.69 -7.44 -7.47
CA TYR A 140 -17.85 -7.89 -8.22
C TYR A 140 -18.46 -6.74 -9.02
N VAL A 141 -19.17 -7.08 -10.08
CA VAL A 141 -19.97 -6.15 -10.86
C VAL A 141 -21.44 -6.37 -10.52
N PRO A 142 -22.13 -5.41 -9.87
CA PRO A 142 -23.55 -5.52 -9.57
C PRO A 142 -24.42 -5.73 -10.83
N GLY A 143 -25.60 -6.31 -10.66
CA GLY A 143 -26.58 -6.50 -11.74
C GLY A 143 -27.02 -5.19 -12.41
N GLU A 144 -27.52 -5.30 -13.65
CA GLU A 144 -27.91 -4.14 -14.48
C GLU A 144 -28.87 -3.17 -13.76
N LYS A 145 -29.87 -3.69 -13.03
CA LYS A 145 -30.82 -2.85 -12.26
C LYS A 145 -30.13 -2.03 -11.18
N ILE A 146 -29.12 -2.60 -10.51
CA ILE A 146 -28.34 -1.89 -9.51
C ILE A 146 -27.49 -0.78 -10.15
N LEU A 147 -26.95 -1.05 -11.34
CA LEU A 147 -26.10 -0.12 -12.09
C LEU A 147 -26.90 1.00 -12.77
N ASN A 148 -28.18 0.79 -13.07
CA ASN A 148 -29.07 1.77 -13.69
C ASN A 148 -29.89 2.59 -12.68
N MET A 149 -29.74 2.39 -11.37
CA MET A 149 -30.38 3.27 -10.39
C MET A 149 -29.61 4.60 -10.30
N ALA A 150 -30.32 5.71 -10.38
CA ALA A 150 -29.70 7.02 -10.33
C ALA A 150 -29.10 7.32 -8.95
N HIS A 151 -28.02 8.10 -8.92
CA HIS A 151 -27.42 8.55 -7.67
C HIS A 151 -28.25 9.65 -7.00
N SER A 152 -28.41 9.59 -5.68
CA SER A 152 -28.91 10.69 -4.85
C SER A 152 -28.25 10.67 -3.47
N ASP A 153 -27.95 11.86 -2.93
CA ASP A 153 -27.54 12.06 -1.52
C ASP A 153 -28.71 11.83 -0.55
N THR A 154 -29.95 11.86 -1.05
CA THR A 154 -31.18 11.56 -0.32
C THR A 154 -31.95 10.47 -1.07
N PRO A 155 -31.40 9.25 -1.16
CA PRO A 155 -31.98 8.20 -1.99
C PRO A 155 -33.37 7.81 -1.47
N ASN A 156 -34.22 7.27 -2.34
CA ASN A 156 -35.50 6.67 -1.94
C ASN A 156 -35.40 5.14 -1.75
N MET A 157 -34.28 4.53 -2.17
CA MET A 157 -33.98 3.12 -1.94
C MET A 157 -32.75 2.99 -1.03
N ASN A 158 -32.85 2.09 -0.05
CA ASN A 158 -31.67 1.52 0.58
C ASN A 158 -31.07 0.46 -0.34
N CYS A 159 -29.75 0.36 -0.38
CA CYS A 159 -29.02 -0.65 -1.13
C CYS A 159 -27.91 -1.22 -0.26
N CYS A 160 -27.89 -2.53 -0.06
CA CYS A 160 -26.89 -3.20 0.76
C CYS A 160 -26.31 -4.38 -0.01
N LEU A 161 -24.99 -4.51 0.00
CA LEU A 161 -24.31 -5.75 -0.40
C LEU A 161 -24.60 -6.82 0.65
N PHE A 162 -24.97 -8.00 0.18
CA PHE A 162 -25.22 -9.16 1.02
C PHE A 162 -24.58 -10.38 0.35
N PHE A 163 -23.81 -11.17 1.11
CA PHE A 163 -23.25 -12.41 0.64
C PHE A 163 -24.22 -13.55 0.99
N ASP A 164 -24.84 -14.12 -0.04
CA ASP A 164 -25.67 -15.30 0.07
C ASP A 164 -24.76 -16.51 0.32
N MET A 165 -24.75 -16.99 1.57
CA MET A 165 -23.95 -18.16 1.96
C MET A 165 -24.47 -19.47 1.38
N TYR A 166 -25.67 -19.51 0.80
CA TYR A 166 -26.24 -20.71 0.18
C TYR A 166 -25.86 -20.82 -1.28
N GLY A 167 -26.12 -19.75 -2.04
CA GLY A 167 -25.70 -19.62 -3.42
C GLY A 167 -24.21 -19.33 -3.57
N MET A 168 -23.50 -19.12 -2.46
CA MET A 168 -22.07 -18.76 -2.41
C MET A 168 -21.74 -17.57 -3.33
N ARG A 169 -22.60 -16.55 -3.30
CA ARG A 169 -22.53 -15.43 -4.23
C ARG A 169 -22.82 -14.07 -3.59
N PRO A 170 -22.17 -12.99 -4.04
CA PRO A 170 -22.61 -11.66 -3.69
C PRO A 170 -23.93 -11.32 -4.39
N ILE A 171 -24.81 -10.65 -3.66
CA ILE A 171 -26.08 -10.10 -4.15
C ILE A 171 -26.24 -8.69 -3.58
N ASN A 172 -27.12 -7.89 -4.20
CA ASN A 172 -27.55 -6.62 -3.67
C ASN A 172 -29.00 -6.73 -3.18
N LEU A 173 -29.21 -6.38 -1.91
CA LEU A 173 -30.54 -6.20 -1.34
C LEU A 173 -30.95 -4.75 -1.49
N ILE A 174 -32.15 -4.50 -2.03
CA ILE A 174 -32.71 -3.15 -2.10
C ILE A 174 -34.12 -3.11 -1.50
N TRP A 175 -34.45 -2.02 -0.81
CA TRP A 175 -35.78 -1.80 -0.25
C TRP A 175 -36.06 -0.31 -0.11
N PRO A 176 -37.30 0.14 -0.27
CA PRO A 176 -37.65 1.55 -0.13
C PRO A 176 -37.42 2.04 1.30
N ASN A 177 -37.03 3.31 1.44
CA ASN A 177 -36.99 4.00 2.74
C ASN A 177 -38.20 4.91 2.98
N ARG A 178 -39.04 5.08 1.96
CA ARG A 178 -40.32 5.79 1.99
C ARG A 178 -41.25 5.18 0.95
N ILE A 179 -42.52 5.56 1.00
CA ILE A 179 -43.48 5.23 -0.06
C ILE A 179 -43.00 5.82 -1.39
N ILE A 180 -42.95 5.00 -2.45
CA ILE A 180 -42.57 5.40 -3.81
C ILE A 180 -43.74 5.10 -4.77
N LYS A 181 -44.14 6.07 -5.59
CA LYS A 181 -45.23 5.88 -6.56
C LYS A 181 -44.73 5.36 -7.90
N SER A 182 -45.64 4.76 -8.67
CA SER A 182 -45.37 4.36 -10.06
C SER A 182 -44.81 5.51 -10.89
N GLY A 183 -43.79 5.23 -11.70
CA GLY A 183 -43.10 6.22 -12.53
C GLY A 183 -42.07 7.10 -11.80
N GLU A 184 -42.00 7.09 -10.46
CA GLU A 184 -40.90 7.75 -9.76
C GLU A 184 -39.56 7.02 -10.03
N PRO A 185 -38.47 7.75 -10.35
CA PRO A 185 -37.13 7.17 -10.41
C PRO A 185 -36.72 6.56 -9.07
N LEU A 186 -36.21 5.33 -9.11
CA LEU A 186 -35.50 4.71 -7.99
C LEU A 186 -34.07 5.24 -7.95
N THR A 187 -33.64 5.64 -6.77
CA THR A 187 -32.37 6.30 -6.52
C THR A 187 -31.64 5.63 -5.36
N ARG A 188 -30.32 5.55 -5.46
CA ARG A 188 -29.43 5.00 -4.43
C ARG A 188 -28.28 5.96 -4.13
N ASP A 189 -27.65 5.76 -2.98
CA ASP A 189 -26.39 6.43 -2.67
C ASP A 189 -25.20 5.52 -3.04
N TYR A 190 -24.42 5.88 -4.06
CA TYR A 190 -23.18 5.17 -4.42
C TYR A 190 -22.02 5.48 -3.47
N LEU A 191 -22.16 6.54 -2.68
CA LEU A 191 -21.14 7.09 -1.79
C LEU A 191 -21.53 6.92 -0.33
N GLN A 192 -22.46 6.01 -0.02
CA GLN A 192 -23.01 5.79 1.32
C GLN A 192 -21.94 5.51 2.38
N SER A 193 -20.83 4.89 1.98
CA SER A 193 -19.70 4.57 2.87
C SER A 193 -18.79 5.76 3.21
N CYS A 194 -18.92 6.89 2.51
CA CYS A 194 -18.09 8.07 2.75
C CYS A 194 -18.45 8.75 4.08
N LYS A 195 -17.44 9.19 4.82
CA LYS A 195 -17.59 9.71 6.19
C LYS A 195 -17.93 11.20 6.22
N ASN A 196 -17.53 11.95 5.19
CA ASN A 196 -17.69 13.39 5.15
C ASN A 196 -17.84 13.92 3.71
N LYS A 197 -18.24 15.20 3.59
CA LYS A 197 -18.49 15.85 2.30
C LYS A 197 -17.25 15.92 1.40
N LYS A 198 -16.05 16.14 1.97
CA LYS A 198 -14.80 16.22 1.21
C LYS A 198 -14.48 14.87 0.57
N GLU A 199 -14.57 13.80 1.35
CA GLU A 199 -14.40 12.42 0.88
C GLU A 199 -15.43 12.05 -0.19
N ARG A 200 -16.71 12.43 -0.02
CA ARG A 200 -17.75 12.23 -1.05
C ARG A 200 -17.39 12.90 -2.37
N GLN A 201 -16.92 14.15 -2.34
CA GLN A 201 -16.53 14.87 -3.56
C GLN A 201 -15.38 14.18 -4.31
N SER A 202 -14.36 13.71 -3.59
CA SER A 202 -13.22 13.04 -4.20
C SER A 202 -13.57 11.63 -4.68
N LEU A 203 -14.32 10.85 -3.90
CA LEU A 203 -14.70 9.47 -4.25
C LEU A 203 -15.82 9.39 -5.29
N ALA A 204 -16.53 10.50 -5.57
CA ALA A 204 -17.45 10.59 -6.69
C ALA A 204 -16.77 10.27 -8.04
N PHE A 205 -15.48 10.60 -8.19
CA PHE A 205 -14.69 10.25 -9.38
C PHE A 205 -14.49 8.74 -9.58
N ALA A 206 -14.76 7.91 -8.56
CA ALA A 206 -14.71 6.45 -8.70
C ALA A 206 -15.91 5.88 -9.45
N TRP A 207 -17.01 6.65 -9.55
CA TRP A 207 -18.29 6.21 -10.09
C TRP A 207 -18.77 7.07 -11.25
N PHE A 208 -18.39 8.34 -11.28
CA PHE A 208 -18.93 9.33 -12.20
C PHE A 208 -17.81 10.01 -13.00
N HIS A 209 -18.06 10.21 -14.29
CA HIS A 209 -17.20 11.04 -15.14
C HIS A 209 -17.46 12.52 -14.86
N LEU A 210 -16.67 13.09 -13.97
CA LEU A 210 -16.76 14.50 -13.58
C LEU A 210 -15.71 15.35 -14.32
N SER A 211 -16.08 16.57 -14.70
CA SER A 211 -15.24 17.47 -15.50
C SER A 211 -14.36 18.41 -14.67
N GLU A 212 -14.67 18.63 -13.39
CA GLU A 212 -13.99 19.62 -12.55
C GLU A 212 -13.40 19.00 -11.28
N PRO A 213 -12.10 19.25 -10.97
CA PRO A 213 -11.48 18.74 -9.75
C PRO A 213 -12.08 19.38 -8.50
N PRO A 214 -12.01 18.69 -7.35
CA PRO A 214 -12.38 19.30 -6.08
C PRO A 214 -11.38 20.40 -5.69
N ALA A 215 -11.86 21.39 -4.92
CA ALA A 215 -11.08 22.54 -4.47
C ALA A 215 -10.10 22.14 -3.35
N SER A 216 -8.85 21.82 -3.70
CA SER A 216 -7.85 21.35 -2.73
C SER A 216 -6.85 22.42 -2.27
N SER A 217 -6.56 22.39 -0.96
CA SER A 217 -5.52 23.22 -0.31
C SER A 217 -4.11 22.95 -0.82
N LEU A 218 -3.86 21.78 -1.41
CA LEU A 218 -2.57 21.42 -1.99
C LEU A 218 -2.20 22.35 -3.15
N SER A 219 -3.16 22.73 -3.98
CA SER A 219 -2.91 23.64 -5.11
C SER A 219 -2.38 25.00 -4.63
N GLU A 220 -2.91 25.51 -3.52
CA GLU A 220 -2.47 26.74 -2.87
C GLU A 220 -1.10 26.57 -2.20
N LYS A 221 -0.88 25.45 -1.50
CA LYS A 221 0.42 25.11 -0.88
C LYS A 221 1.52 24.99 -1.93
N ILE A 222 1.25 24.35 -3.07
CA ILE A 222 2.20 24.25 -4.19
C ILE A 222 2.51 25.66 -4.71
N LYS A 223 1.50 26.49 -5.00
CA LYS A 223 1.72 27.87 -5.45
C LYS A 223 2.57 28.69 -4.45
N ALA A 224 2.27 28.59 -3.16
CA ALA A 224 3.02 29.27 -2.11
C ALA A 224 4.46 28.74 -1.98
N SER A 225 4.66 27.43 -2.16
CA SER A 225 5.98 26.79 -2.06
C SER A 225 6.83 27.05 -3.31
N THR A 226 6.23 27.11 -4.51
CA THR A 226 6.92 27.47 -5.76
C THR A 226 7.50 28.88 -5.68
N GLN A 227 6.77 29.83 -5.07
CA GLN A 227 7.27 31.19 -4.81
C GLN A 227 8.47 31.24 -3.85
N GLN A 228 8.65 30.22 -2.99
CA GLN A 228 9.80 30.15 -2.08
C GLN A 228 11.01 29.42 -2.69
N VAL A 229 10.82 28.54 -3.67
CA VAL A 229 11.90 27.78 -4.31
C VAL A 229 12.69 28.62 -5.31
N ASP A 230 12.06 29.60 -5.97
CA ASP A 230 12.75 30.57 -6.84
C ASP A 230 13.79 31.44 -6.09
N ALA A 231 13.71 31.50 -4.75
CA ALA A 231 14.69 32.20 -3.92
C ALA A 231 15.82 31.29 -3.37
N LYS A 232 15.73 29.96 -3.56
CA LYS A 232 16.66 28.97 -2.97
C LYS A 232 17.38 28.09 -4.00
N SER A 233 17.01 28.14 -5.27
CA SER A 233 17.61 27.35 -6.36
C SER A 233 19.09 27.65 -6.61
N ASP A 234 19.59 28.83 -6.23
CA ASP A 234 21.00 29.22 -6.41
C ASP A 234 21.97 28.64 -5.35
N ASN A 235 21.48 28.07 -4.23
CA ASN A 235 22.35 27.64 -3.12
C ASN A 235 22.52 26.12 -2.95
N LEU A 236 21.83 25.28 -3.72
CA LEU A 236 21.83 23.83 -3.48
C LEU A 236 23.14 23.11 -3.90
N ALA A 237 24.06 23.80 -4.59
CA ALA A 237 25.34 23.23 -5.04
C ALA A 237 26.52 23.50 -4.09
N LEU A 238 26.34 24.29 -3.02
CA LEU A 238 27.46 24.74 -2.16
C LEU A 238 27.32 24.42 -0.65
N ASP A 239 26.17 24.00 -0.15
CA ASP A 239 25.90 23.96 1.31
C ASP A 239 26.02 22.59 2.01
N VAL A 240 26.59 21.56 1.36
CA VAL A 240 26.90 20.28 2.04
C VAL A 240 27.96 20.45 3.16
N LYS A 241 28.69 21.58 3.19
CA LYS A 241 29.68 21.89 4.23
C LYS A 241 29.16 22.67 5.44
N ALA A 242 27.90 23.10 5.48
CA ALA A 242 27.40 24.05 6.50
C ALA A 242 26.31 23.52 7.46
N LEU A 243 25.89 22.25 7.36
CA LEU A 243 24.85 21.70 8.24
C LEU A 243 25.42 21.25 9.60
N GLN A 244 25.91 22.20 10.38
CA GLN A 244 25.82 22.14 11.84
C GLN A 244 24.53 22.85 12.24
N ILE A 245 23.41 22.12 12.26
CA ILE A 245 22.17 22.64 12.83
C ILE A 245 22.21 22.46 14.34
N ASP A 246 22.15 23.60 15.02
CA ASP A 246 22.05 23.79 16.47
C ASP A 246 20.78 23.12 17.01
N SER A 247 20.94 21.95 17.63
CA SER A 247 19.86 21.19 18.25
C SER A 247 19.55 21.73 19.64
N LYS A 248 18.58 22.67 19.73
CA LYS A 248 17.94 22.96 21.02
C LYS A 248 16.94 21.87 21.39
N THR A 249 17.46 20.69 21.71
CA THR A 249 16.77 19.64 22.47
C THR A 249 17.59 19.33 23.72
N LYS A 250 16.90 19.16 24.86
CA LYS A 250 17.48 18.96 26.19
C LYS A 250 18.71 18.04 26.14
N THR A 251 19.86 18.54 26.59
CA THR A 251 21.12 17.82 26.69
C THR A 251 20.99 16.68 27.70
N VAL A 252 20.49 15.53 27.25
CA VAL A 252 20.75 14.25 27.90
C VAL A 252 22.14 13.84 27.46
N ASP A 253 22.99 13.47 28.42
CA ASP A 253 24.35 13.00 28.15
C ASP A 253 24.29 11.61 27.49
N TYR A 254 24.13 11.59 26.15
CA TYR A 254 24.07 10.39 25.33
C TYR A 254 25.49 9.83 25.09
N THR A 255 26.20 9.47 26.17
CA THR A 255 27.41 8.66 26.04
C THR A 255 27.03 7.29 25.48
N ARG A 256 27.81 6.81 24.49
CA ARG A 256 27.59 5.52 23.83
C ARG A 256 27.51 4.41 24.88
N LYS A 257 26.33 3.81 25.06
CA LYS A 257 26.15 2.72 26.01
C LYS A 257 26.42 1.37 25.34
N ILE A 258 27.34 0.62 25.93
CA ILE A 258 27.69 -0.76 25.57
C ILE A 258 27.42 -1.70 26.76
N LEU A 259 27.37 -2.99 26.48
CA LEU A 259 27.27 -4.04 27.49
C LEU A 259 28.55 -4.09 28.33
N PRO A 260 28.45 -4.41 29.65
CA PRO A 260 29.60 -4.72 30.47
C PRO A 260 30.38 -5.90 29.90
N LYS A 261 31.72 -5.89 30.03
CA LYS A 261 32.56 -6.97 29.51
C LYS A 261 32.20 -8.31 30.16
N LYS A 262 31.80 -9.28 29.33
CA LYS A 262 31.57 -10.69 29.68
C LYS A 262 32.33 -11.63 28.74
N GLU A 263 32.54 -12.86 29.18
CA GLU A 263 33.07 -13.93 28.32
C GLU A 263 32.06 -14.33 27.23
N LYS A 264 30.78 -14.41 27.61
CA LYS A 264 29.65 -14.70 26.72
C LYS A 264 28.48 -13.76 26.97
N TYR A 265 27.72 -13.49 25.92
CA TYR A 265 26.48 -12.70 25.94
C TYR A 265 25.31 -13.52 25.41
N LEU A 266 24.15 -13.38 26.05
CA LEU A 266 22.94 -14.12 25.70
C LEU A 266 22.01 -13.29 24.80
N VAL A 267 21.59 -13.87 23.68
CA VAL A 267 20.73 -13.20 22.68
C VAL A 267 19.38 -13.92 22.60
N TYR A 268 18.31 -13.18 22.86
CA TYR A 268 16.94 -13.65 22.67
C TYR A 268 16.45 -13.29 21.26
N SER A 269 16.13 -14.30 20.45
CA SER A 269 15.75 -14.17 19.04
C SER A 269 14.84 -15.33 18.60
N PRO A 270 13.57 -15.38 19.07
CA PRO A 270 12.69 -16.54 18.87
C PRO A 270 12.20 -16.71 17.43
N ASP A 271 12.25 -15.65 16.63
CA ASP A 271 11.48 -15.48 15.38
C ASP A 271 12.35 -15.14 14.15
N ILE A 272 13.59 -14.70 14.34
CA ILE A 272 14.50 -14.43 13.23
C ILE A 272 15.14 -15.73 12.74
N ALA A 273 14.82 -16.11 11.50
CA ALA A 273 15.42 -17.16 10.66
C ALA A 273 16.47 -18.06 11.36
N LYS A 274 15.97 -18.97 12.20
CA LYS A 274 16.72 -19.63 13.29
C LYS A 274 18.05 -20.27 12.90
N HIS A 275 18.21 -20.75 11.67
CA HIS A 275 19.44 -21.41 11.26
C HIS A 275 20.52 -20.41 10.81
N LEU A 276 20.20 -19.49 9.91
CA LEU A 276 21.18 -18.53 9.39
C LEU A 276 21.66 -17.56 10.47
N PHE A 277 20.74 -17.08 11.33
CA PHE A 277 21.11 -16.22 12.45
C PHE A 277 22.02 -16.95 13.44
N LYS A 278 21.63 -18.16 13.87
CA LYS A 278 22.42 -19.00 14.79
C LYS A 278 23.80 -19.33 14.22
N ASP A 279 23.86 -19.70 12.95
CA ASP A 279 25.10 -20.07 12.28
C ASP A 279 26.04 -18.87 12.17
N SER A 280 25.47 -17.66 12.01
CA SER A 280 26.22 -16.41 11.97
C SER A 280 26.81 -15.99 13.32
N LEU A 281 26.35 -16.58 14.42
CA LEU A 281 26.93 -16.39 15.75
C LEU A 281 28.04 -17.41 16.07
N ARG A 282 28.26 -18.44 15.24
CA ARG A 282 29.26 -19.48 15.53
C ARG A 282 30.67 -18.87 15.62
N GLY A 283 31.40 -19.23 16.67
CA GLY A 283 32.75 -18.69 16.93
C GLY A 283 32.77 -17.27 17.48
N SER A 284 31.61 -16.63 17.67
CA SER A 284 31.49 -15.33 18.34
C SER A 284 31.31 -15.50 19.86
N LYS A 285 31.24 -14.37 20.59
CA LYS A 285 30.93 -14.33 22.03
C LYS A 285 29.42 -14.38 22.34
N PHE A 286 28.57 -14.56 21.33
CA PHE A 286 27.12 -14.51 21.46
C PHE A 286 26.51 -15.91 21.36
N GLU A 287 25.56 -16.21 22.25
CA GLU A 287 24.84 -17.48 22.30
C GLU A 287 23.33 -17.23 22.40
N LEU A 288 22.54 -18.04 21.70
CA LEU A 288 21.08 -17.92 21.74
C LEU A 288 20.53 -18.41 23.08
N THR A 289 19.59 -17.67 23.66
CA THR A 289 18.83 -18.07 24.84
C THR A 289 17.33 -18.09 24.57
N THR A 290 16.61 -18.95 25.29
CA THR A 290 15.14 -18.95 25.34
C THR A 290 14.60 -18.19 26.57
N SER A 291 15.48 -17.86 27.54
CA SER A 291 15.12 -17.08 28.73
C SER A 291 15.12 -15.60 28.41
N THR A 292 13.97 -14.95 28.52
CA THR A 292 13.85 -13.49 28.39
C THR A 292 14.47 -12.75 29.57
N ALA A 293 14.52 -13.37 30.76
CA ALA A 293 15.07 -12.75 31.97
C ALA A 293 16.62 -12.66 31.93
N ASP A 294 17.27 -13.67 31.36
CA ASP A 294 18.73 -13.77 31.33
C ASP A 294 19.35 -13.15 30.07
N ALA A 295 18.53 -12.77 29.09
CA ALA A 295 19.00 -12.20 27.83
C ALA A 295 19.70 -10.86 28.04
N ASP A 296 20.87 -10.70 27.43
CA ASP A 296 21.58 -9.42 27.35
C ASP A 296 21.04 -8.55 26.20
N ILE A 297 20.67 -9.20 25.09
CA ILE A 297 20.21 -8.56 23.85
C ILE A 297 18.92 -9.22 23.37
N PHE A 298 17.91 -8.40 23.06
CA PHE A 298 16.73 -8.78 22.30
C PHE A 298 16.95 -8.42 20.84
N TRP A 299 17.04 -9.44 19.99
CA TRP A 299 17.13 -9.27 18.55
C TRP A 299 15.95 -10.02 17.92
N THR A 300 14.83 -9.33 17.72
CA THR A 300 13.57 -9.96 17.31
C THR A 300 12.80 -9.07 16.33
N ALA A 301 11.90 -9.67 15.54
CA ALA A 301 10.88 -8.95 14.77
C ALA A 301 9.61 -8.72 15.61
N GLU A 302 9.41 -9.47 16.69
CA GLU A 302 8.27 -9.29 17.58
C GLU A 302 8.34 -7.95 18.32
N LYS A 303 7.21 -7.25 18.34
CA LYS A 303 7.05 -6.02 19.11
C LYS A 303 6.82 -6.38 20.57
N HIS A 304 7.89 -6.52 21.35
CA HIS A 304 7.77 -6.62 22.80
C HIS A 304 7.46 -5.26 23.43
N HIS A 305 6.65 -5.27 24.49
CA HIS A 305 6.39 -4.05 25.24
C HIS A 305 7.69 -3.57 25.88
N TYR A 306 8.17 -2.40 25.46
CA TYR A 306 9.40 -1.79 25.98
C TYR A 306 9.45 -1.76 27.52
N ASN A 307 8.28 -1.60 28.16
CA ASN A 307 8.13 -1.56 29.62
C ASN A 307 8.37 -2.89 30.34
N SER A 308 8.48 -4.02 29.63
CA SER A 308 8.78 -5.33 30.23
C SER A 308 10.26 -5.71 30.18
N LEU A 309 11.13 -4.86 29.60
CA LEU A 309 12.56 -5.12 29.49
C LEU A 309 13.32 -4.68 30.75
N GLY A 310 14.26 -5.50 31.20
CA GLY A 310 15.14 -5.19 32.32
C GLY A 310 16.08 -4.01 32.04
N HIS A 311 16.50 -3.30 33.09
CA HIS A 311 17.40 -2.15 32.96
C HIS A 311 18.77 -2.48 32.30
N HIS A 312 19.19 -3.75 32.38
CA HIS A 312 20.45 -4.24 31.82
C HIS A 312 20.36 -4.65 30.33
N GLN A 313 19.15 -4.77 29.77
CA GLN A 313 18.91 -5.39 28.48
C GLN A 313 18.94 -4.38 27.33
N PHE A 314 19.59 -4.75 26.23
CA PHE A 314 19.61 -4.03 24.96
C PHE A 314 18.62 -4.65 23.99
N TYR A 315 18.17 -3.89 22.99
CA TYR A 315 17.14 -4.35 22.07
C TYR A 315 17.23 -3.67 20.69
N ASN A 316 16.67 -4.33 19.67
CA ASN A 316 16.82 -3.94 18.26
C ASN A 316 15.63 -3.16 17.67
N ASN A 317 14.80 -2.54 18.51
CA ASN A 317 13.57 -1.90 18.06
C ASN A 317 13.47 -0.49 18.65
N PHE A 318 13.50 0.56 17.83
CA PHE A 318 13.36 1.91 18.36
C PHE A 318 11.92 2.17 18.83
N PRO A 319 11.71 2.86 19.98
CA PRO A 319 10.39 3.35 20.32
C PRO A 319 9.81 4.15 19.14
N ASN A 320 8.52 3.94 18.84
CA ASN A 320 7.85 4.52 17.67
C ASN A 320 8.49 4.18 16.30
N GLN A 321 9.23 3.08 16.14
CA GLN A 321 9.85 2.70 14.85
C GLN A 321 8.91 2.69 13.64
N GLY A 322 7.59 2.60 13.86
CA GLY A 322 6.59 2.71 12.81
C GLY A 322 6.67 4.02 12.03
N THR A 323 7.28 5.08 12.57
CA THR A 323 7.52 6.34 11.86
C THR A 323 8.51 6.17 10.71
N LEU A 324 9.41 5.19 10.79
CA LEU A 324 10.38 4.87 9.76
C LEU A 324 9.89 3.77 8.80
N VAL A 325 9.25 2.72 9.33
CA VAL A 325 8.92 1.51 8.53
C VAL A 325 7.49 1.46 7.98
N VAL A 326 6.56 2.28 8.50
CA VAL A 326 5.19 2.36 7.97
C VAL A 326 5.14 3.49 6.95
N LYS A 327 4.69 3.17 5.72
CA LYS A 327 4.89 4.02 4.53
C LYS A 327 4.23 5.39 4.65
N ASP A 328 3.02 5.45 5.17
CA ASP A 328 2.28 6.71 5.34
C ASP A 328 2.88 7.58 6.44
N ARG A 329 3.33 6.98 7.54
CA ARG A 329 4.03 7.70 8.61
C ARG A 329 5.38 8.24 8.16
N LEU A 330 6.15 7.45 7.39
CA LEU A 330 7.39 7.90 6.79
C LEU A 330 7.15 9.09 5.84
N GLN A 331 6.15 9.00 4.96
CA GLN A 331 5.74 10.09 4.08
C GLN A 331 5.39 11.36 4.88
N ALA A 332 4.59 11.22 5.94
CA ALA A 332 4.23 12.34 6.80
C ALA A 332 5.47 12.98 7.45
N CYS A 333 6.41 12.18 7.96
CA CYS A 333 7.67 12.67 8.52
C CYS A 333 8.51 13.41 7.47
N ILE A 334 8.64 12.83 6.27
CA ILE A 334 9.40 13.43 5.16
C ILE A 334 8.80 14.79 4.77
N TYR A 335 7.48 14.89 4.58
CA TYR A 335 6.85 16.15 4.18
C TYR A 335 6.87 17.20 5.27
N LYS A 336 6.80 16.78 6.53
CA LYS A 336 6.94 17.69 7.66
C LYS A 336 8.33 18.28 7.77
N HIS A 337 9.36 17.45 7.62
CA HIS A 337 10.75 17.87 7.80
C HIS A 337 11.32 18.58 6.56
N TRP A 338 11.15 17.99 5.38
CA TRP A 338 11.74 18.49 4.13
C TRP A 338 10.79 19.35 3.30
N GLY A 339 9.48 19.31 3.58
CA GLY A 339 8.47 19.88 2.70
C GLY A 339 8.23 19.04 1.44
N LEU A 340 7.13 19.32 0.76
CA LEU A 340 6.79 18.63 -0.49
C LEU A 340 7.83 18.87 -1.58
N LEU A 341 8.24 20.12 -1.80
CA LEU A 341 9.23 20.47 -2.84
C LEU A 341 10.66 20.07 -2.45
N GLY A 342 11.01 20.14 -1.16
CA GLY A 342 12.34 19.72 -0.70
C GLY A 342 12.59 18.21 -0.81
N SER A 343 11.52 17.41 -0.92
CA SER A 343 11.59 15.96 -1.09
C SER A 343 11.40 15.46 -2.53
N GLU A 344 10.99 16.31 -3.47
CA GLU A 344 10.50 15.88 -4.79
C GLU A 344 11.54 15.27 -5.72
N LYS A 345 12.83 15.44 -5.41
CA LYS A 345 13.97 14.92 -6.20
C LYS A 345 14.49 13.57 -5.74
N TRP A 346 14.03 13.07 -4.59
CA TRP A 346 14.55 11.85 -3.97
C TRP A 346 13.50 11.00 -3.27
N TYR A 347 12.28 11.51 -3.10
CA TYR A 347 11.14 10.77 -2.58
C TYR A 347 9.94 10.91 -3.52
N PRO A 348 9.30 9.81 -3.95
CA PRO A 348 8.15 9.89 -4.84
C PRO A 348 7.00 10.70 -4.22
N ARG A 349 6.40 11.62 -4.98
CA ARG A 349 5.22 12.35 -4.53
C ARG A 349 4.11 11.36 -4.17
N SER A 350 3.58 11.45 -2.96
CA SER A 350 2.73 10.44 -2.35
C SER A 350 1.62 11.07 -1.53
N PHE A 351 0.50 10.37 -1.40
CA PHE A 351 -0.69 10.79 -0.65
C PHE A 351 -1.27 9.61 0.11
N ASN A 352 -1.61 9.82 1.37
CA ASN A 352 -2.40 8.86 2.13
C ASN A 352 -3.87 8.97 1.70
N LEU A 353 -4.37 8.02 0.91
CA LEU A 353 -5.72 8.07 0.34
C LEU A 353 -6.84 8.07 1.40
N ASN A 354 -6.55 7.76 2.67
CA ASN A 354 -7.56 7.85 3.73
C ASN A 354 -7.81 9.29 4.18
N TRP A 355 -6.82 10.18 4.02
CA TRP A 355 -6.82 11.53 4.58
C TRP A 355 -6.57 12.63 3.54
N GLU A 356 -5.86 12.28 2.46
CA GLU A 356 -5.36 13.17 1.41
C GLU A 356 -5.93 12.80 0.02
N VAL A 357 -7.10 12.13 -0.02
CA VAL A 357 -7.75 11.72 -1.29
C VAL A 357 -8.09 12.90 -2.19
N ASP A 358 -8.50 14.02 -1.61
CA ASP A 358 -8.82 15.25 -2.32
C ASP A 358 -7.59 15.84 -2.99
N GLU A 359 -6.51 15.97 -2.22
CA GLU A 359 -5.20 16.42 -2.68
C GLU A 359 -4.67 15.54 -3.82
N PHE A 360 -4.84 14.21 -3.71
CA PHE A 360 -4.49 13.28 -4.77
C PHE A 360 -5.36 13.47 -6.03
N VAL A 361 -6.68 13.53 -5.91
CA VAL A 361 -7.60 13.68 -7.05
C VAL A 361 -7.31 14.99 -7.80
N SER A 362 -7.12 16.11 -7.10
CA SER A 362 -6.74 17.37 -7.75
C SER A 362 -5.43 17.26 -8.53
N MET A 363 -4.42 16.61 -7.94
CA MET A 363 -3.12 16.39 -8.61
C MET A 363 -3.28 15.49 -9.84
N PHE A 364 -4.01 14.39 -9.72
CA PHE A 364 -4.26 13.45 -10.80
C PHE A 364 -4.91 14.14 -12.00
N LEU A 365 -5.97 14.91 -11.75
CA LEU A 365 -6.71 15.63 -12.80
C LEU A 365 -5.90 16.77 -13.42
N ALA A 366 -5.06 17.45 -12.61
CA ALA A 366 -4.12 18.44 -13.14
C ALA A 366 -3.07 17.81 -14.07
N CYS A 367 -2.53 16.64 -13.73
CA CYS A 367 -1.65 15.89 -14.62
C CYS A 367 -2.36 15.41 -15.89
N GLN A 368 -3.63 15.01 -15.76
CA GLN A 368 -4.45 14.57 -16.89
C GLN A 368 -4.75 15.71 -17.87
N SER A 369 -5.13 16.89 -17.38
CA SER A 369 -5.43 18.06 -18.22
C SER A 369 -4.21 18.57 -19.00
N GLN A 370 -3.01 18.35 -18.47
CA GLN A 370 -1.75 18.64 -19.14
C GLN A 370 -1.32 17.55 -20.14
N ASN A 371 -2.14 16.52 -20.36
CA ASN A 371 -1.82 15.34 -21.18
C ASN A 371 -0.47 14.71 -20.80
N SER A 372 -0.17 14.68 -19.49
CA SER A 372 1.08 14.10 -19.00
C SER A 372 1.09 12.60 -19.28
N LYS A 373 1.98 12.17 -20.19
CA LYS A 373 2.25 10.74 -20.43
C LYS A 373 2.76 10.01 -19.19
N ASN A 374 3.16 10.76 -18.15
CA ASN A 374 3.64 10.23 -16.89
C ASN A 374 2.56 10.26 -15.79
N ASN A 375 1.25 10.32 -16.07
CA ASN A 375 0.21 10.26 -15.03
C ASN A 375 -0.05 8.83 -14.51
N VAL A 376 1.01 8.16 -14.06
CA VAL A 376 0.98 6.77 -13.57
C VAL A 376 1.38 6.74 -12.10
N TRP A 377 0.63 5.97 -11.33
CA TRP A 377 0.69 5.90 -9.88
C TRP A 377 0.78 4.46 -9.41
N ILE A 378 1.44 4.24 -8.27
CA ILE A 378 1.51 2.96 -7.58
C ILE A 378 0.76 3.10 -6.26
N VAL A 379 -0.22 2.22 -6.02
CA VAL A 379 -1.04 2.21 -4.81
C VAL A 379 -0.55 1.07 -3.93
N LYS A 380 -0.23 1.35 -2.67
CA LYS A 380 0.36 0.39 -1.73
C LYS A 380 -0.42 0.36 -0.42
N PRO A 381 -0.58 -0.80 0.25
CA PRO A 381 -1.04 -0.82 1.64
C PRO A 381 0.02 -0.18 2.55
N TRP A 382 -0.41 0.64 3.51
CA TRP A 382 0.49 1.42 4.38
C TRP A 382 1.51 0.58 5.19
N ASN A 383 1.12 -0.64 5.58
CA ASN A 383 1.87 -1.59 6.41
C ASN A 383 1.92 -2.98 5.74
N GLY A 384 1.69 -3.02 4.43
CA GLY A 384 1.78 -4.24 3.64
C GLY A 384 3.24 -4.60 3.33
N THR A 385 3.48 -5.91 3.18
CA THR A 385 4.76 -6.47 2.74
C THR A 385 4.53 -7.37 1.52
N ARG A 386 5.61 -7.79 0.87
CA ARG A 386 5.60 -8.83 -0.19
C ARG A 386 4.81 -8.46 -1.45
N SER A 387 4.66 -7.16 -1.71
CA SER A 387 3.93 -6.63 -2.87
C SER A 387 2.44 -7.03 -2.94
N GLN A 388 1.86 -7.53 -1.84
CA GLN A 388 0.44 -7.89 -1.80
C GLN A 388 -0.44 -6.64 -1.74
N GLY A 389 -1.51 -6.61 -2.54
CA GLY A 389 -2.42 -5.47 -2.65
C GLY A 389 -1.77 -4.20 -3.22
N ILE A 390 -0.67 -4.34 -3.98
CA ILE A 390 -0.05 -3.25 -4.70
C ILE A 390 -0.48 -3.30 -6.16
N ILE A 391 -0.97 -2.17 -6.68
CA ILE A 391 -1.29 -2.00 -8.10
C ILE A 391 -0.50 -0.84 -8.68
N VAL A 392 -0.25 -0.87 -9.99
CA VAL A 392 0.23 0.27 -10.77
C VAL A 392 -0.89 0.65 -11.73
N SER A 393 -1.32 1.90 -11.72
CA SER A 393 -2.47 2.32 -12.52
C SER A 393 -2.35 3.77 -12.99
N ARG A 394 -3.07 4.05 -14.08
CA ARG A 394 -3.36 5.38 -14.62
C ARG A 394 -4.85 5.67 -14.67
N ASP A 395 -5.65 4.81 -14.04
CA ASP A 395 -7.11 4.86 -14.02
C ASP A 395 -7.56 5.34 -12.64
N LEU A 396 -8.18 6.52 -12.60
CA LEU A 396 -8.58 7.15 -11.34
C LEU A 396 -9.65 6.32 -10.60
N PRO A 397 -10.74 5.86 -11.27
CA PRO A 397 -11.66 4.90 -10.71
C PRO A 397 -11.00 3.68 -10.05
N GLU A 398 -10.06 3.02 -10.74
CA GLU A 398 -9.34 1.87 -10.19
C GLU A 398 -8.60 2.23 -8.90
N ILE A 399 -7.84 3.33 -8.92
CA ILE A 399 -7.04 3.80 -7.77
C ILE A 399 -7.93 4.12 -6.57
N LEU A 400 -9.04 4.84 -6.79
CA LEU A 400 -9.94 5.25 -5.70
C LEU A 400 -10.68 4.05 -5.11
N LYS A 401 -11.06 3.06 -5.93
CA LYS A 401 -11.73 1.85 -5.44
C LYS A 401 -10.84 1.04 -4.51
N GLN A 402 -9.52 1.10 -4.63
CA GLN A 402 -8.59 0.40 -3.71
C GLN A 402 -8.75 0.78 -2.23
N LEU A 403 -9.44 1.87 -1.90
CA LEU A 403 -9.80 2.19 -0.52
C LEU A 403 -10.77 1.17 0.10
N ALA A 404 -11.56 0.46 -0.71
CA ALA A 404 -12.43 -0.62 -0.26
C ALA A 404 -11.65 -1.81 0.32
N THR A 405 -10.38 -2.01 -0.10
CA THR A 405 -9.50 -3.06 0.42
C THR A 405 -8.63 -2.57 1.60
N GLY A 406 -9.07 -1.49 2.26
CA GLY A 406 -8.42 -0.90 3.43
C GLY A 406 -7.42 0.21 3.10
N PRO A 407 -6.71 0.74 4.13
CA PRO A 407 -5.89 1.93 4.00
C PRO A 407 -4.76 1.86 2.96
N LYS A 408 -4.67 2.87 2.09
CA LYS A 408 -3.69 2.95 1.00
C LYS A 408 -2.85 4.22 1.02
N LEU A 409 -1.59 4.08 0.64
CA LEU A 409 -0.72 5.17 0.20
C LEU A 409 -0.60 5.08 -1.32
N VAL A 410 -0.91 6.16 -2.04
CA VAL A 410 -0.64 6.28 -3.46
C VAL A 410 0.64 7.07 -3.67
N ALA A 411 1.51 6.64 -4.56
CA ALA A 411 2.77 7.30 -4.86
C ALA A 411 2.96 7.42 -6.38
N LYS A 412 3.65 8.48 -6.81
CA LYS A 412 4.00 8.66 -8.21
C LYS A 412 4.88 7.49 -8.66
N TYR A 413 4.51 6.83 -9.74
CA TYR A 413 5.32 5.75 -10.30
C TYR A 413 6.60 6.32 -10.94
N ILE A 414 7.76 5.78 -10.55
CA ILE A 414 9.07 6.18 -11.08
C ILE A 414 9.22 5.61 -12.49
N HIS A 415 9.18 6.50 -13.48
CA HIS A 415 9.26 6.14 -14.87
C HIS A 415 9.91 7.28 -15.69
N PRO A 416 10.88 6.97 -16.57
CA PRO A 416 11.54 5.66 -16.73
C PRO A 416 12.54 5.34 -15.60
N PRO A 417 12.62 4.08 -15.11
CA PRO A 417 13.67 3.66 -14.19
C PRO A 417 14.99 3.39 -14.94
N ALA A 418 16.10 3.29 -14.21
CA ALA A 418 17.31 2.66 -14.72
C ALA A 418 17.03 1.19 -15.05
N LEU A 419 17.59 0.71 -16.14
CA LEU A 419 17.43 -0.68 -16.60
C LEU A 419 18.79 -1.33 -16.77
N LEU A 420 18.95 -2.54 -16.24
CA LEU A 420 20.16 -3.34 -16.44
C LEU A 420 20.13 -3.98 -17.84
N GLU A 421 21.19 -4.69 -18.21
CA GLU A 421 21.23 -5.42 -19.47
C GLU A 421 20.05 -6.38 -19.61
N GLY A 422 19.51 -6.52 -20.83
CA GLY A 422 18.23 -7.19 -21.05
C GLY A 422 16.99 -6.35 -20.71
N LYS A 423 17.18 -5.04 -20.41
CA LYS A 423 16.13 -4.07 -20.08
C LYS A 423 15.35 -4.42 -18.82
N THR A 424 15.98 -5.10 -17.84
CA THR A 424 15.32 -5.50 -16.61
C THR A 424 15.25 -4.34 -15.61
N LYS A 425 14.11 -4.21 -14.93
CA LYS A 425 13.93 -3.24 -13.84
C LYS A 425 14.58 -3.80 -12.58
N PHE A 426 15.17 -2.94 -11.77
CA PHE A 426 15.74 -3.34 -10.49
C PHE A 426 15.51 -2.29 -9.41
N ASP A 427 15.62 -2.73 -8.17
CA ASP A 427 15.83 -1.86 -7.02
C ASP A 427 17.06 -2.34 -6.24
N LEU A 428 17.58 -1.48 -5.37
CA LEU A 428 18.70 -1.74 -4.49
C LEU A 428 18.19 -1.93 -3.06
N ARG A 429 18.60 -3.03 -2.44
CA ARG A 429 18.54 -3.20 -0.99
C ARG A 429 19.83 -2.69 -0.37
N VAL A 430 19.71 -1.72 0.53
CA VAL A 430 20.81 -1.21 1.35
C VAL A 430 20.56 -1.55 2.82
N LEU A 431 21.54 -2.19 3.48
CA LEU A 431 21.48 -2.39 4.93
C LEU A 431 21.84 -1.08 5.65
N VAL A 432 20.96 -0.64 6.53
CA VAL A 432 21.07 0.60 7.30
C VAL A 432 21.11 0.25 8.78
N ILE A 433 22.26 0.42 9.39
CA ILE A 433 22.47 0.20 10.82
C ILE A 433 22.32 1.55 11.52
N ILE A 434 21.41 1.62 12.49
CA ILE A 434 21.20 2.79 13.33
C ILE A 434 21.74 2.47 14.72
N GLU A 435 22.89 3.05 15.05
CA GLU A 435 23.52 2.91 16.37
C GLU A 435 22.92 3.88 17.40
N SER A 436 22.51 5.06 16.93
CA SER A 436 21.95 6.12 17.77
C SER A 436 21.14 7.07 16.90
N VAL A 437 20.07 7.64 17.49
CA VAL A 437 19.26 8.70 16.88
C VAL A 437 19.50 10.08 17.51
N SER A 438 20.21 10.12 18.65
CA SER A 438 20.62 11.36 19.32
C SER A 438 21.98 11.19 20.01
N PRO A 439 23.10 11.68 19.42
CA PRO A 439 23.19 12.18 18.04
C PRO A 439 22.93 11.07 17.01
N LEU A 440 22.53 11.44 15.80
CA LEU A 440 22.25 10.48 14.72
C LEU A 440 23.55 9.83 14.22
N LYS A 441 23.63 8.50 14.33
CA LYS A 441 24.76 7.69 13.86
C LYS A 441 24.25 6.55 12.98
N LEU A 442 24.60 6.64 11.70
CA LEU A 442 24.19 5.70 10.66
C LEU A 442 25.40 5.01 10.07
N TYR A 443 25.24 3.72 9.79
CA TYR A 443 26.24 2.91 9.14
C TYR A 443 25.61 2.04 8.07
N THR A 444 26.37 1.71 7.03
CA THR A 444 26.00 0.72 6.03
C THR A 444 27.12 -0.30 5.86
N VAL A 445 26.82 -1.37 5.15
CA VAL A 445 27.82 -2.33 4.68
C VAL A 445 27.79 -2.28 3.16
N PRO A 446 28.71 -1.56 2.50
CA PRO A 446 28.68 -1.41 1.04
C PRO A 446 28.68 -2.76 0.33
N THR A 447 29.50 -3.71 0.78
CA THR A 447 29.57 -5.06 0.19
C THR A 447 28.29 -5.89 0.34
N ALA A 448 27.37 -5.50 1.23
CA ALA A 448 26.09 -6.16 1.44
C ALA A 448 24.93 -5.51 0.68
N ILE A 449 25.20 -4.50 -0.17
CA ILE A 449 24.21 -3.94 -1.09
C ILE A 449 23.97 -4.96 -2.21
N TYR A 450 22.71 -5.18 -2.58
CA TYR A 450 22.35 -6.09 -3.66
C TYR A 450 21.15 -5.59 -4.46
N SER A 451 21.06 -5.96 -5.73
CA SER A 451 19.89 -5.70 -6.57
C SER A 451 18.80 -6.74 -6.32
N ARG A 452 17.54 -6.34 -6.50
CA ARG A 452 16.42 -7.23 -6.78
C ARG A 452 15.91 -6.91 -8.16
N GLU A 453 15.89 -7.89 -9.05
CA GLU A 453 15.64 -7.67 -10.48
C GLU A 453 14.31 -8.29 -10.93
N SER A 454 13.68 -7.68 -11.92
CA SER A 454 12.52 -8.26 -12.60
C SER A 454 12.94 -9.42 -13.49
N ASN A 455 12.09 -10.45 -13.61
CA ASN A 455 12.38 -11.58 -14.50
C ASN A 455 12.18 -11.27 -15.99
N VAL A 456 11.43 -10.22 -16.31
CA VAL A 456 11.09 -9.85 -17.69
C VAL A 456 11.57 -8.43 -18.00
N PRO A 457 11.80 -8.11 -19.29
CA PRO A 457 12.10 -6.76 -19.73
C PRO A 457 11.03 -5.77 -19.27
N TYR A 458 11.45 -4.59 -18.84
CA TYR A 458 10.56 -3.52 -18.42
C TYR A 458 9.72 -3.01 -19.59
N ASP A 459 8.43 -2.85 -19.35
CA ASP A 459 7.53 -2.21 -20.28
C ASP A 459 7.70 -0.69 -20.23
N ILE A 460 8.51 -0.16 -21.15
CA ILE A 460 8.79 1.27 -21.28
C ILE A 460 7.58 2.07 -21.78
N HIS A 461 6.64 1.43 -22.48
CA HIS A 461 5.44 2.09 -23.00
C HIS A 461 4.28 2.04 -21.99
N LEU A 462 4.44 1.27 -20.92
CA LEU A 462 3.47 1.14 -19.83
C LEU A 462 2.10 0.70 -20.38
N GLU A 463 2.10 -0.28 -21.28
CA GLU A 463 0.90 -0.88 -21.87
C GLU A 463 0.32 -1.99 -20.99
N GLN A 464 1.16 -2.64 -20.17
CA GLN A 464 0.81 -3.79 -19.31
C GLN A 464 0.94 -3.49 -17.81
N LEU A 465 0.27 -2.43 -17.35
CA LEU A 465 0.36 -1.93 -15.96
C LEU A 465 -0.09 -2.93 -14.89
N ASP A 466 -0.94 -3.87 -15.26
CA ASP A 466 -1.45 -4.95 -14.42
C ASP A 466 -0.50 -6.17 -14.35
N SER A 467 0.55 -6.20 -15.17
CA SER A 467 1.54 -7.28 -15.13
C SER A 467 2.52 -7.11 -13.97
N PHE A 468 2.44 -8.04 -13.02
CA PHE A 468 3.35 -8.07 -11.87
C PHE A 468 4.82 -8.20 -12.30
N THR A 469 5.13 -9.05 -13.28
CA THR A 469 6.53 -9.37 -13.63
C THR A 469 7.24 -8.18 -14.28
N HIS A 470 6.53 -7.30 -14.98
CA HIS A 470 7.09 -6.11 -15.62
C HIS A 470 7.42 -4.97 -14.64
N HIS A 471 6.75 -4.91 -13.49
CA HIS A 471 6.77 -3.70 -12.64
C HIS A 471 7.29 -3.91 -11.23
N PHE A 472 7.33 -5.15 -10.75
CA PHE A 472 7.86 -5.49 -9.45
C PHE A 472 9.24 -6.16 -9.59
N THR A 473 9.96 -6.23 -8.49
CA THR A 473 11.33 -6.78 -8.39
C THR A 473 11.42 -7.88 -7.33
N VAL A 474 10.31 -8.17 -6.65
CA VAL A 474 10.24 -9.10 -5.53
C VAL A 474 9.58 -10.41 -5.98
N MET A 475 10.33 -11.17 -6.77
CA MET A 475 9.83 -12.32 -7.53
C MET A 475 9.59 -13.58 -6.69
N GLY A 476 10.32 -13.73 -5.59
CA GLY A 476 10.30 -14.94 -4.76
C GLY A 476 8.97 -15.22 -4.06
N TYR A 477 8.03 -14.27 -4.04
CA TYR A 477 6.71 -14.48 -3.45
C TYR A 477 5.69 -15.12 -4.40
N ARG A 478 5.99 -15.18 -5.72
CA ARG A 478 5.16 -15.88 -6.72
C ARG A 478 5.80 -17.19 -7.21
N GLN A 479 6.73 -17.76 -6.43
CA GLN A 479 7.51 -18.94 -6.82
C GLN A 479 8.28 -18.77 -8.14
N LEU A 480 8.58 -17.52 -8.50
CA LEU A 480 9.41 -17.19 -9.65
C LEU A 480 10.88 -17.16 -9.25
N ASP A 481 11.76 -17.44 -10.21
CA ASP A 481 13.19 -17.39 -10.01
C ASP A 481 13.63 -16.01 -9.53
N VAL A 482 14.38 -15.97 -8.43
CA VAL A 482 14.83 -14.73 -7.83
C VAL A 482 16.19 -14.35 -8.41
N VAL A 483 16.21 -13.34 -9.28
CA VAL A 483 17.46 -12.72 -9.74
C VAL A 483 17.86 -11.62 -8.76
N LYS A 484 19.03 -11.80 -8.14
CA LYS A 484 19.69 -10.82 -7.27
C LYS A 484 21.18 -10.83 -7.57
N SER A 485 21.78 -9.66 -7.76
CA SER A 485 23.23 -9.55 -7.98
C SER A 485 23.92 -8.86 -6.81
N PRO A 486 25.03 -9.42 -6.28
CA PRO A 486 25.82 -8.76 -5.26
C PRO A 486 26.56 -7.55 -5.85
N LEU A 487 26.96 -6.63 -4.97
CA LEU A 487 27.50 -5.34 -5.40
C LEU A 487 28.67 -5.40 -6.41
N PRO A 488 29.68 -6.30 -6.32
CA PRO A 488 30.84 -6.25 -7.21
C PRO A 488 30.51 -6.30 -8.70
N GLU A 489 29.61 -7.19 -9.12
CA GLU A 489 29.18 -7.32 -10.51
C GLU A 489 28.16 -6.23 -10.88
N LEU A 490 27.31 -5.87 -9.92
CA LEU A 490 26.23 -4.91 -10.11
C LEU A 490 26.74 -3.49 -10.41
N LYS A 491 27.87 -3.07 -9.80
CA LYS A 491 28.48 -1.75 -10.03
C LYS A 491 28.70 -1.49 -11.52
N THR A 492 29.42 -2.37 -12.18
CA THR A 492 29.76 -2.24 -13.61
C THR A 492 28.50 -2.21 -14.48
N ARG A 493 27.49 -3.02 -14.14
CA ARG A 493 26.20 -3.06 -14.86
C ARG A 493 25.44 -1.75 -14.72
N ILE A 494 25.40 -1.17 -13.51
CA ILE A 494 24.77 0.15 -13.25
C ILE A 494 25.53 1.27 -13.95
N GLU A 495 26.86 1.26 -13.89
CA GLU A 495 27.70 2.26 -14.58
C GLU A 495 27.48 2.22 -16.09
N ALA A 496 27.29 1.03 -16.66
CA ALA A 496 26.98 0.83 -18.08
C ALA A 496 25.59 1.35 -18.50
N CYS A 497 24.69 1.63 -17.56
CA CYS A 497 23.41 2.29 -17.87
C CYS A 497 23.60 3.76 -18.29
N SER A 498 24.72 4.39 -17.92
CA SER A 498 24.99 5.79 -18.22
C SER A 498 25.67 5.97 -19.57
N ALA A 499 25.20 6.94 -20.36
CA ALA A 499 25.90 7.38 -21.57
C ALA A 499 27.18 8.18 -21.27
N LYS A 500 27.38 8.63 -20.03
CA LYS A 500 28.54 9.41 -19.58
C LYS A 500 29.36 8.59 -18.58
N PRO A 501 30.70 8.74 -18.54
CA PRO A 501 31.52 8.14 -17.51
C PRO A 501 30.99 8.50 -16.12
N ILE A 502 30.68 7.49 -15.32
CA ILE A 502 30.18 7.62 -13.95
C ILE A 502 30.79 6.50 -13.11
N SER A 503 31.08 6.78 -11.85
CA SER A 503 31.54 5.79 -10.87
C SER A 503 30.46 5.53 -9.84
N PHE A 504 30.12 4.27 -9.63
CA PHE A 504 29.15 3.88 -8.61
C PHE A 504 29.59 4.37 -7.22
N ASP A 505 30.85 4.11 -6.84
CA ASP A 505 31.35 4.43 -5.51
C ASP A 505 31.49 5.94 -5.25
N LYS A 506 31.85 6.73 -6.28
CA LYS A 506 32.09 8.18 -6.12
C LYS A 506 30.85 9.03 -6.39
N ASP A 507 30.01 8.62 -7.32
CA ASP A 507 28.93 9.47 -7.84
C ASP A 507 27.53 8.96 -7.47
N ILE A 508 27.32 7.64 -7.35
CA ILE A 508 25.99 7.05 -7.15
C ILE A 508 25.75 6.69 -5.67
N LEU A 509 26.66 5.94 -5.06
CA LEU A 509 26.55 5.46 -3.69
C LEU A 509 26.40 6.62 -2.68
N PRO A 510 27.16 7.74 -2.76
CA PRO A 510 26.95 8.86 -1.84
C PRO A 510 25.55 9.46 -1.96
N ARG A 511 24.99 9.54 -3.18
CA ARG A 511 23.61 10.01 -3.37
C ARG A 511 22.60 9.03 -2.79
N ILE A 512 22.79 7.72 -2.97
CA ILE A 512 21.94 6.69 -2.36
C ILE A 512 21.94 6.83 -0.82
N LEU A 513 23.12 6.96 -0.23
CA LEU A 513 23.29 7.11 1.21
C LEU A 513 22.69 8.42 1.73
N GLN A 514 22.77 9.50 0.95
CA GLN A 514 22.14 10.77 1.29
C GLN A 514 20.62 10.68 1.35
N VAL A 515 19.96 10.03 0.38
CA VAL A 515 18.49 9.94 0.38
C VAL A 515 17.98 9.03 1.50
N ILE A 516 18.75 8.01 1.87
CA ILE A 516 18.49 7.17 3.04
C ILE A 516 18.62 8.00 4.32
N ARG A 517 19.71 8.75 4.47
CA ARG A 517 19.95 9.65 5.61
C ARG A 517 18.81 10.65 5.76
N ASN A 518 18.37 11.30 4.67
CA ASN A 518 17.25 12.23 4.68
C ASN A 518 15.95 11.60 5.21
N GLY A 519 15.68 10.34 4.83
CA GLY A 519 14.53 9.59 5.32
C GLY A 519 14.60 9.28 6.82
N VAL A 520 15.77 8.90 7.32
CA VAL A 520 15.98 8.65 8.76
C VAL A 520 15.92 9.95 9.56
N GLU A 521 16.55 11.02 9.08
CA GLU A 521 16.51 12.35 9.71
C GLU A 521 15.07 12.87 9.84
N ALA A 522 14.26 12.68 8.81
CA ALA A 522 12.85 13.04 8.87
C ALA A 522 12.10 12.26 9.97
N ALA A 523 12.34 10.95 10.09
CA ALA A 523 11.71 10.13 11.13
C ALA A 523 12.20 10.49 12.55
N VAL A 524 13.48 10.87 12.70
CA VAL A 524 14.06 11.31 13.99
C VAL A 524 13.51 12.66 14.41
N ASN A 525 13.32 13.58 13.47
CA ASN A 525 12.84 14.94 13.72
C ASN A 525 11.30 15.07 13.66
N GLY A 526 10.56 13.97 13.79
CA GLY A 526 9.10 14.02 13.98
C GLY A 526 8.69 14.69 15.30
N ASP A 527 7.41 15.03 15.47
CA ASP A 527 6.94 15.66 16.72
C ASP A 527 6.49 14.62 17.75
N GLY A 528 7.11 14.63 18.94
CA GLY A 528 6.61 13.88 20.09
C GLY A 528 6.46 12.38 19.84
N LEU A 529 5.23 11.85 19.92
CA LEU A 529 4.94 10.43 19.68
C LEU A 529 5.11 9.99 18.21
N GLU A 530 5.36 10.95 17.31
CA GLU A 530 5.65 10.73 15.89
C GLU A 530 7.15 10.76 15.58
N SER A 531 8.01 10.95 16.57
CA SER A 531 9.46 10.86 16.40
C SER A 531 9.96 9.45 16.68
N LEU A 532 10.97 9.01 15.93
CA LEU A 532 11.75 7.83 16.26
C LEU A 532 12.41 8.05 17.64
N GLY A 533 11.98 7.28 18.64
CA GLY A 533 12.32 7.55 20.03
C GLY A 533 13.78 7.22 20.35
N ALA A 534 14.44 8.09 21.10
CA ALA A 534 15.82 7.89 21.51
C ALA A 534 15.93 7.03 22.78
N ASP A 535 16.70 5.95 22.71
CA ASP A 535 17.19 5.20 23.87
C ASP A 535 18.60 4.67 23.57
N VAL A 536 19.55 4.96 24.46
CA VAL A 536 20.95 4.50 24.39
C VAL A 536 21.11 2.98 24.33
N LYS A 537 20.09 2.23 24.79
CA LYS A 537 20.05 0.77 24.77
C LYS A 537 19.50 0.20 23.46
N VAL A 538 19.01 1.04 22.54
CA VAL A 538 18.53 0.61 21.23
C VAL A 538 19.59 0.76 20.18
N LYS A 539 19.80 -0.31 19.42
CA LYS A 539 20.57 -0.27 18.17
C LYS A 539 19.93 -1.25 17.21
N SER A 540 19.67 -0.83 15.97
CA SER A 540 18.89 -1.64 15.03
C SER A 540 19.50 -1.69 13.64
N MET A 541 19.00 -2.63 12.84
CA MET A 541 19.33 -2.79 11.43
C MET A 541 18.04 -2.83 10.62
N TYR A 542 17.97 -1.97 9.61
CA TYR A 542 16.87 -1.84 8.67
C TYR A 542 17.33 -2.15 7.25
N GLY A 543 16.41 -2.54 6.37
CA GLY A 543 16.64 -2.56 4.94
C GLY A 543 15.99 -1.36 4.28
N ALA A 544 16.78 -0.50 3.64
CA ALA A 544 16.27 0.56 2.79
C ALA A 544 16.16 0.06 1.35
N ASP A 545 15.03 0.36 0.73
CA ASP A 545 14.76 0.05 -0.67
C ASP A 545 14.89 1.34 -1.48
N VAL A 546 15.79 1.34 -2.48
CA VAL A 546 16.09 2.51 -3.32
C VAL A 546 16.01 2.10 -4.78
N ILE A 547 15.35 2.91 -5.61
CA ILE A 547 15.37 2.71 -7.08
C ILE A 547 16.15 3.85 -7.75
N LEU A 548 16.83 3.54 -8.85
CA LEU A 548 17.46 4.55 -9.68
C LEU A 548 16.53 4.91 -10.85
N ASP A 549 16.37 6.18 -11.16
CA ASP A 549 15.72 6.61 -12.41
C ASP A 549 16.67 6.48 -13.61
N ALA A 550 16.19 6.74 -14.83
CA ALA A 550 17.00 6.63 -16.03
C ALA A 550 18.25 7.54 -16.06
N ASP A 551 18.28 8.59 -15.24
CA ASP A 551 19.44 9.49 -15.06
C ASP A 551 20.31 9.07 -13.86
N LEU A 552 20.08 7.88 -13.31
CA LEU A 552 20.74 7.31 -12.15
C LEU A 552 20.61 8.17 -10.88
N ASN A 553 19.53 8.93 -10.74
CA ASN A 553 19.19 9.58 -9.46
C ASN A 553 18.48 8.58 -8.54
N PRO A 554 18.85 8.53 -7.26
CA PRO A 554 18.23 7.61 -6.31
C PRO A 554 16.93 8.15 -5.74
N TRP A 555 15.95 7.26 -5.67
CA TRP A 555 14.63 7.49 -5.08
C TRP A 555 14.41 6.50 -3.93
N LEU A 556 14.21 7.03 -2.72
CA LEU A 556 13.86 6.23 -1.55
C LEU A 556 12.44 5.68 -1.71
N LEU A 557 12.27 4.37 -1.56
CA LEU A 557 10.97 3.70 -1.66
C LEU A 557 10.36 3.38 -0.30
N GLU A 558 11.12 2.70 0.56
CA GLU A 558 10.66 2.27 1.88
C GLU A 558 11.82 1.83 2.78
N PHE A 559 11.53 1.71 4.08
CA PHE A 559 12.34 0.97 5.04
C PHE A 559 11.60 -0.29 5.49
N SER A 560 12.36 -1.36 5.75
CA SER A 560 11.86 -2.62 6.27
C SER A 560 12.57 -2.97 7.58
N GLU A 561 11.81 -3.42 8.57
CA GLU A 561 12.36 -4.07 9.76
C GLU A 561 12.86 -5.47 9.39
N VAL A 562 13.94 -5.91 10.05
CA VAL A 562 14.51 -7.26 9.88
C VAL A 562 14.72 -7.61 8.40
N PRO A 563 15.66 -6.93 7.72
CA PRO A 563 15.90 -7.18 6.30
C PRO A 563 16.31 -8.62 6.03
N ASP A 564 16.00 -9.12 4.83
CA ASP A 564 16.52 -10.40 4.34
C ASP A 564 18.05 -10.34 4.24
N THR A 565 18.73 -11.03 5.16
CA THR A 565 20.19 -11.12 5.19
C THR A 565 20.73 -12.45 4.65
N GLY A 566 19.89 -13.34 4.10
CA GLY A 566 20.32 -14.71 3.82
C GLY A 566 21.53 -14.80 2.89
N ARG A 567 21.51 -14.04 1.79
CA ARG A 567 22.61 -13.99 0.81
C ARG A 567 23.81 -13.16 1.27
N VAL A 568 23.57 -12.19 2.16
CA VAL A 568 24.68 -11.47 2.82
C VAL A 568 25.46 -12.44 3.71
N ILE A 569 24.78 -13.36 4.38
CA ILE A 569 25.43 -14.39 5.20
C ILE A 569 26.20 -15.41 4.36
N GLU A 570 25.78 -15.71 3.14
CA GLU A 570 26.55 -16.59 2.23
C GLU A 570 27.94 -16.03 1.94
N THR A 571 28.05 -14.70 1.76
CA THR A 571 29.31 -14.02 1.48
C THR A 571 30.03 -13.51 2.75
N TRP A 572 29.28 -13.29 3.82
CA TRP A 572 29.78 -12.89 5.13
C TRP A 572 29.11 -13.73 6.24
N PRO A 573 29.60 -14.97 6.47
CA PRO A 573 28.98 -15.89 7.42
C PRO A 573 28.86 -15.33 8.83
N THR A 574 29.82 -14.53 9.30
CA THR A 574 29.85 -13.96 10.65
C THR A 574 29.11 -12.63 10.81
N LEU A 575 28.27 -12.22 9.84
CA LEU A 575 27.56 -10.93 9.83
C LEU A 575 26.97 -10.54 11.19
N TYR A 576 26.13 -11.39 11.79
CA TYR A 576 25.46 -11.06 13.05
C TYR A 576 26.41 -11.06 14.25
N GLY A 577 27.39 -11.98 14.30
CA GLY A 577 28.43 -11.94 15.32
C GLY A 577 29.22 -10.63 15.29
N ASP A 578 29.63 -10.19 14.10
CA ASP A 578 30.38 -8.94 13.90
C ASP A 578 29.51 -7.70 14.17
N LEU A 579 28.23 -7.72 13.77
CA LEU A 579 27.26 -6.65 14.02
C LEU A 579 26.99 -6.47 15.50
N LEU A 580 26.64 -7.56 16.20
CA LEU A 580 26.35 -7.50 17.64
C LEU A 580 27.58 -7.07 18.44
N ASN A 581 28.76 -7.57 18.05
CA ASN A 581 30.02 -7.12 18.67
C ASN A 581 30.22 -5.62 18.47
N SER A 582 30.06 -5.13 17.24
CA SER A 582 30.28 -3.72 16.90
C SER A 582 29.27 -2.81 17.61
N LEU A 583 27.99 -3.19 17.65
CA LEU A 583 26.93 -2.37 18.24
C LEU A 583 26.97 -2.37 19.77
N PHE A 584 27.14 -3.53 20.40
CA PHE A 584 26.85 -3.68 21.82
C PHE A 584 28.07 -3.93 22.70
N VAL A 585 29.24 -4.29 22.15
CA VAL A 585 30.40 -4.72 22.97
C VAL A 585 31.66 -3.90 22.71
N ALA A 586 31.97 -3.63 21.44
CA ALA A 586 33.19 -2.92 21.06
C ALA A 586 33.09 -1.42 21.37
N ASP A 587 34.21 -0.79 21.73
CA ASP A 587 34.29 0.65 22.00
C ASP A 587 34.06 1.51 20.75
N GLN A 588 34.28 0.94 19.55
CA GLN A 588 34.01 1.57 18.26
C GLN A 588 33.37 0.57 17.27
N MET A 589 32.68 1.09 16.25
CA MET A 589 32.18 0.28 15.14
C MET A 589 33.35 -0.27 14.31
N SER A 590 33.25 -1.52 13.86
CA SER A 590 34.23 -2.11 12.93
C SER A 590 34.27 -1.34 11.61
N GLU A 591 35.45 -1.24 10.98
CA GLU A 591 35.65 -0.63 9.65
C GLU A 591 34.78 -1.26 8.54
N LYS A 592 34.28 -2.48 8.75
CA LYS A 592 33.32 -3.14 7.86
C LYS A 592 31.98 -2.37 7.78
N PHE A 593 31.65 -1.58 8.80
CA PHE A 593 30.48 -0.73 8.86
C PHE A 593 30.88 0.71 8.54
N VAL A 594 30.53 1.17 7.34
CA VAL A 594 30.89 2.49 6.84
C VAL A 594 29.87 3.51 7.31
N ALA A 595 30.34 4.52 8.05
CA ALA A 595 29.51 5.66 8.43
C ALA A 595 29.15 6.51 7.21
N PHE A 596 27.94 7.01 7.16
CA PHE A 596 27.45 7.90 6.10
C PHE A 596 26.39 8.82 6.67
#